data_AF-A0A3N5U8X8-F1
#
_entry.id   AF-A0A3N5U8X8-F1
#
_cell.length_a   1.000
_cell.length_b   1.000
_cell.length_c   1.000
_cell.angle_alpha   90.00
_cell.angle_beta   90.00
_cell.angle_gamma   90.00
#
_symmetry.space_group_name_H-M   'P 1'
#
loop_
_entity.id
_entity.type
_entity.pdbx_description
1 polymer ?
#
loop_
_entity_poly.entity_id
_entity_poly.type
_entity_poly.pdbx_seq_one_letter_code
_entity_poly.pdbx_strand_id
1 'polypeptide(L)'
;MVLRRSSIEGHEELDIQREMERLTAFVGIVADEPAEGQGTSWVRKEGWKCNLWKILRFDTHGQLAYHPTRAERKVISFMNEYHVIGKRLPRIDAKEKVRGLAHYTDDLKLAGMLCGMILRSPFAHARILKIDASRALKVPGVKAVITGADTIKVKYGVISRSPKFVDEYPLAVDRVRFIGDEVAAVAATDPDAALEALDLIQVDYEELPAVFDPDEALQPDAPQIHDHAPGNISREFHLKQGDVEKGFLESDLVREDTFTTQSAIHAYLEPHAAVAEWDTSGRLTLHTSTQTPYYVQQHLALTLGINPDRVRVIKPYVGGGFGGKSDGMAALDFCAALLARKTGKPVKIVYSRDEEFTAARRKHPVTITMKTGVKKDGTLVARQCKAFLDGGAYCSLGPLTTVLVGTFQTLPYRIPNYRYDGYRIYTNKPPCGAM
;
A
#
# COMPACT_ATOMS: atom_id res chain seq x y z
N MET A 1 -63.73 8.84 2.40
CA MET A 1 -64.83 7.95 1.97
C MET A 1 -64.36 7.14 0.78
N VAL A 2 -64.06 5.87 1.08
CA VAL A 2 -63.95 4.64 0.27
C VAL A 2 -64.41 4.65 -1.21
N LEU A 3 -63.46 4.24 -2.08
CA LEU A 3 -63.48 3.33 -3.24
C LEU A 3 -64.55 3.40 -4.36
N ARG A 4 -64.09 3.35 -5.63
CA ARG A 4 -64.15 2.13 -6.50
C ARG A 4 -63.22 2.18 -7.73
N ARG A 5 -62.85 0.96 -8.17
CA ARG A 5 -61.86 0.53 -9.18
C ARG A 5 -62.39 0.48 -10.63
N SER A 6 -61.47 0.58 -11.61
CA SER A 6 -61.33 -0.30 -12.81
C SER A 6 -59.95 0.01 -13.45
N SER A 7 -58.92 -0.85 -13.42
CA SER A 7 -58.61 -2.07 -14.20
C SER A 7 -58.32 -1.84 -15.70
N ILE A 8 -57.04 -1.62 -16.04
CA ILE A 8 -56.41 -2.08 -17.29
C ILE A 8 -54.99 -2.57 -16.92
N GLU A 9 -54.78 -3.86 -17.14
CA GLU A 9 -53.52 -4.60 -16.97
C GLU A 9 -52.68 -4.52 -18.24
N GLY A 10 -51.35 -4.59 -18.11
CA GLY A 10 -50.44 -4.78 -19.23
C GLY A 10 -49.05 -4.18 -19.04
N HIS A 11 -48.27 -4.66 -18.07
CA HIS A 11 -46.82 -4.44 -18.03
C HIS A 11 -46.13 -5.79 -18.19
N GLU A 12 -45.42 -5.98 -19.29
CA GLU A 12 -44.51 -7.12 -19.48
C GLU A 12 -43.37 -7.02 -18.45
N GLU A 13 -43.33 -7.97 -17.53
CA GLU A 13 -42.14 -8.26 -16.73
C GLU A 13 -41.02 -8.74 -17.66
N LEU A 14 -39.91 -8.01 -17.66
CA LEU A 14 -38.65 -8.45 -18.26
C LEU A 14 -38.18 -9.70 -17.52
N ASP A 15 -38.43 -10.85 -18.14
CA ASP A 15 -38.00 -12.16 -17.67
C ASP A 15 -36.45 -12.24 -17.72
N ILE A 16 -35.84 -11.92 -16.58
CA ILE A 16 -34.39 -11.97 -16.34
C ILE A 16 -33.83 -13.36 -16.66
N GLN A 17 -34.65 -14.41 -16.56
CA GLN A 17 -34.25 -15.79 -16.85
C GLN A 17 -34.03 -15.99 -18.35
N ARG A 18 -34.87 -15.37 -19.19
CA ARG A 18 -34.79 -15.42 -20.65
C ARG A 18 -33.59 -14.66 -21.23
N GLU A 19 -33.14 -13.58 -20.57
CA GLU A 19 -31.89 -12.89 -20.96
C GLU A 19 -30.63 -13.61 -20.44
N MET A 20 -30.71 -14.29 -19.29
CA MET A 20 -29.63 -15.18 -18.83
C MET A 20 -29.45 -16.38 -19.77
N GLU A 21 -30.53 -16.97 -20.29
CA GLU A 21 -30.49 -18.06 -21.27
C GLU A 21 -29.87 -17.62 -22.61
N ARG A 22 -30.12 -16.37 -23.05
CA ARG A 22 -29.48 -15.78 -24.25
C ARG A 22 -27.98 -15.56 -24.08
N LEU A 23 -27.54 -15.10 -22.91
CA LEU A 23 -26.12 -14.96 -22.58
C LEU A 23 -25.39 -16.31 -22.52
N THR A 24 -26.10 -17.35 -22.09
CA THR A 24 -25.56 -18.72 -22.00
C THR A 24 -25.42 -19.35 -23.40
N ALA A 25 -26.29 -19.00 -24.35
CA ALA A 25 -26.20 -19.47 -25.75
C ALA A 25 -25.07 -18.82 -26.57
N PHE A 26 -24.51 -17.68 -26.14
CA PHE A 26 -23.40 -17.02 -26.85
C PHE A 26 -22.02 -17.59 -26.48
N VAL A 27 -21.93 -18.37 -25.40
CA VAL A 27 -20.69 -18.99 -24.91
C VAL A 27 -20.82 -20.50 -25.07
N GLY A 28 -20.76 -20.97 -26.32
CA GLY A 28 -20.75 -22.40 -26.63
C GLY A 28 -19.45 -23.04 -26.16
N ILE A 29 -19.48 -23.71 -25.01
CA ILE A 29 -18.50 -24.74 -24.65
C ILE A 29 -19.28 -25.96 -24.16
N VAL A 30 -19.06 -27.05 -24.89
CA VAL A 30 -19.61 -28.40 -24.69
C VAL A 30 -19.37 -28.85 -23.24
N ALA A 31 -20.45 -29.34 -22.63
CA ALA A 31 -20.46 -29.85 -21.26
C ALA A 31 -19.72 -31.19 -21.17
N ASP A 32 -18.66 -31.22 -20.37
CA ASP A 32 -18.27 -32.39 -19.58
C ASP A 32 -18.30 -31.95 -18.11
N GLU A 33 -19.02 -32.70 -17.27
CA GLU A 33 -19.27 -32.39 -15.86
C GLU A 33 -17.96 -32.30 -15.04
N PRO A 34 -17.74 -31.23 -14.24
CA PRO A 34 -16.59 -31.19 -13.35
C PRO A 34 -16.95 -31.54 -11.89
N ALA A 35 -16.31 -32.58 -11.36
CA ALA A 35 -16.35 -32.97 -9.95
C ALA A 35 -15.82 -31.86 -9.01
N GLU A 36 -16.26 -31.88 -7.74
CA GLU A 36 -15.84 -30.97 -6.65
C GLU A 36 -14.31 -30.78 -6.63
N GLY A 37 -13.85 -29.58 -7.03
CA GLY A 37 -12.43 -29.23 -7.08
C GLY A 37 -12.05 -28.27 -8.20
N GLN A 38 -12.76 -28.31 -9.34
CA GLN A 38 -12.38 -27.51 -10.51
C GLN A 38 -12.64 -26.00 -10.35
N GLY A 39 -13.70 -25.58 -9.65
CA GLY A 39 -13.97 -24.16 -9.39
C GLY A 39 -12.86 -23.45 -8.63
N THR A 40 -12.18 -24.15 -7.70
CA THR A 40 -11.00 -23.60 -6.99
C THR A 40 -9.76 -23.50 -7.88
N SER A 41 -9.66 -24.33 -8.92
CA SER A 41 -8.55 -24.27 -9.89
C SER A 41 -8.68 -23.07 -10.83
N TRP A 42 -9.91 -22.71 -11.22
CA TRP A 42 -10.22 -21.50 -11.99
C TRP A 42 -9.96 -20.23 -11.16
N VAL A 43 -10.48 -20.16 -9.94
CA VAL A 43 -10.31 -18.98 -9.06
C VAL A 43 -8.84 -18.71 -8.68
N ARG A 44 -7.99 -19.74 -8.63
CA ARG A 44 -6.53 -19.58 -8.40
C ARG A 44 -5.82 -18.85 -9.54
N LYS A 45 -6.31 -18.93 -10.78
CA LYS A 45 -5.74 -18.20 -11.93
C LYS A 45 -6.08 -16.71 -11.92
N GLU A 46 -7.19 -16.33 -11.29
CA GLU A 46 -7.74 -14.97 -11.30
C GLU A 46 -7.16 -14.03 -10.20
N GLY A 47 -6.15 -14.47 -9.43
CA GLY A 47 -5.31 -13.57 -8.62
C GLY A 47 -5.96 -12.86 -7.41
N TRP A 48 -7.14 -13.28 -6.95
CA TRP A 48 -7.89 -12.59 -5.88
C TRP A 48 -7.21 -12.64 -4.49
N LYS A 49 -6.91 -11.47 -3.91
CA LYS A 49 -6.34 -11.37 -2.54
C LYS A 49 -7.34 -11.12 -1.41
N CYS A 50 -8.52 -10.57 -1.70
CA CYS A 50 -9.50 -10.19 -0.67
C CYS A 50 -10.39 -11.36 -0.20
N ASN A 51 -9.85 -12.52 0.19
CA ASN A 51 -10.64 -13.69 0.68
C ASN A 51 -11.88 -14.08 -0.16
N LEU A 52 -12.03 -13.59 -1.39
CA LEU A 52 -13.26 -13.75 -2.18
C LEU A 52 -13.51 -15.23 -2.46
N TRP A 53 -12.46 -16.03 -2.64
CA TRP A 53 -12.55 -17.47 -2.86
C TRP A 53 -13.23 -18.26 -1.72
N LYS A 54 -13.25 -17.75 -0.48
CA LYS A 54 -13.99 -18.37 0.65
C LYS A 54 -15.47 -17.96 0.69
N ILE A 55 -15.82 -16.87 0.01
CA ILE A 55 -17.17 -16.28 -0.01
C ILE A 55 -17.91 -16.66 -1.30
N LEU A 56 -17.18 -16.75 -2.42
CA LEU A 56 -17.62 -17.33 -3.67
C LEU A 56 -17.77 -18.84 -3.45
N ARG A 57 -18.99 -19.27 -3.19
CA ARG A 57 -19.36 -20.69 -3.23
C ARG A 57 -19.90 -20.96 -4.61
N PHE A 58 -19.30 -21.93 -5.29
CA PHE A 58 -19.82 -22.45 -6.53
C PHE A 58 -20.59 -23.73 -6.21
N ASP A 59 -21.73 -23.94 -6.86
CA ASP A 59 -22.41 -25.23 -6.77
C ASP A 59 -21.64 -26.30 -7.56
N THR A 60 -22.14 -27.53 -7.54
CA THR A 60 -21.57 -28.66 -8.29
C THR A 60 -21.56 -28.45 -9.81
N HIS A 61 -22.18 -27.38 -10.31
CA HIS A 61 -22.25 -27.02 -11.72
C HIS A 61 -21.37 -25.81 -12.06
N GLY A 62 -20.57 -25.30 -11.11
CA GLY A 62 -19.70 -24.15 -11.32
C GLY A 62 -20.43 -22.80 -11.37
N GLN A 63 -21.70 -22.73 -10.98
CA GLN A 63 -22.45 -21.47 -10.85
C GLN A 63 -22.36 -20.90 -9.43
N LEU A 64 -22.49 -19.58 -9.29
CA LEU A 64 -22.46 -18.88 -8.00
C LEU A 64 -23.63 -19.35 -7.12
N ALA A 65 -23.34 -20.26 -6.18
CA ALA A 65 -24.33 -20.84 -5.28
C ALA A 65 -24.76 -19.83 -4.21
N TYR A 66 -25.98 -19.31 -4.33
CA TYR A 66 -26.69 -18.72 -3.20
C TYR A 66 -27.38 -19.83 -2.41
N HIS A 67 -26.79 -20.27 -1.30
CA HIS A 67 -27.47 -21.13 -0.33
C HIS A 67 -28.02 -20.31 0.85
N PRO A 68 -29.31 -20.43 1.18
CA PRO A 68 -29.84 -19.90 2.44
C PRO A 68 -29.24 -20.66 3.63
N THR A 69 -28.50 -19.91 4.45
CA THR A 69 -28.23 -20.09 5.90
C THR A 69 -28.14 -21.49 6.51
N ARG A 70 -26.94 -21.79 7.04
CA ARG A 70 -26.74 -22.76 8.13
C ARG A 70 -27.56 -22.32 9.34
N ALA A 71 -28.44 -23.20 9.82
CA ALA A 71 -29.37 -22.98 10.92
C ALA A 71 -28.71 -22.35 12.17
N GLU A 72 -29.47 -21.43 12.75
CA GLU A 72 -29.17 -20.63 13.92
C GLU A 72 -28.74 -21.49 15.11
N ARG A 73 -27.51 -21.27 15.61
CA ARG A 73 -27.22 -21.58 17.01
C ARG A 73 -27.84 -20.47 17.84
N LYS A 74 -28.91 -20.77 18.57
CA LYS A 74 -29.49 -19.89 19.59
C LYS A 74 -28.44 -19.57 20.66
N VAL A 75 -27.74 -18.46 20.47
CA VAL A 75 -27.08 -17.77 21.58
C VAL A 75 -28.19 -16.98 22.26
N ILE A 76 -28.40 -17.25 23.56
CA ILE A 76 -29.39 -16.54 24.39
C ILE A 76 -28.98 -15.06 24.39
N SER A 77 -29.71 -14.23 23.64
CA SER A 77 -29.46 -12.79 23.49
C SER A 77 -30.36 -12.02 24.45
N PHE A 78 -29.82 -11.63 25.61
CA PHE A 78 -30.38 -10.56 26.44
C PHE A 78 -29.86 -9.21 25.96
N MET A 79 -30.17 -8.83 24.70
CA MET A 79 -29.94 -7.48 24.17
C MET A 79 -31.03 -7.22 23.14
N ASN A 80 -31.65 -6.03 23.17
CA ASN A 80 -32.64 -5.58 22.19
C ASN A 80 -32.21 -5.96 20.77
N GLU A 81 -33.08 -6.63 20.02
CA GLU A 81 -32.78 -7.03 18.65
C GLU A 81 -32.65 -5.79 17.76
N TYR A 82 -31.42 -5.36 17.50
CA TYR A 82 -31.16 -4.29 16.54
C TYR A 82 -31.48 -4.77 15.12
N HIS A 83 -32.11 -3.90 14.33
CA HIS A 83 -32.41 -4.18 12.92
C HIS A 83 -31.17 -4.21 12.02
N VAL A 84 -30.07 -3.57 12.44
CA VAL A 84 -28.86 -3.36 11.61
C VAL A 84 -27.60 -3.93 12.27
N ILE A 85 -27.38 -3.64 13.56
CA ILE A 85 -26.15 -4.02 14.27
C ILE A 85 -26.10 -5.54 14.45
N GLY A 86 -24.99 -6.16 14.04
CA GLY A 86 -24.79 -7.62 14.12
C GLY A 86 -25.51 -8.43 13.03
N LYS A 87 -26.14 -7.76 12.05
CA LYS A 87 -26.86 -8.43 10.94
C LYS A 87 -26.00 -8.51 9.67
N ARG A 88 -26.16 -9.59 8.90
CA ARG A 88 -25.47 -9.80 7.61
C ARG A 88 -26.19 -9.06 6.48
N LEU A 89 -25.95 -7.76 6.37
CA LEU A 89 -26.52 -6.93 5.30
C LEU A 89 -25.54 -6.82 4.11
N PRO A 90 -26.04 -6.68 2.87
CA PRO A 90 -25.21 -6.35 1.72
C PRO A 90 -24.45 -5.04 1.97
N ARG A 91 -23.20 -4.97 1.53
CA ARG A 91 -22.46 -3.71 1.58
C ARG A 91 -23.09 -2.68 0.65
N ILE A 92 -23.09 -1.42 1.06
CA ILE A 92 -23.64 -0.30 0.27
C ILE A 92 -23.00 -0.20 -1.13
N ASP A 93 -21.71 -0.52 -1.23
CA ASP A 93 -20.91 -0.47 -2.45
C ASP A 93 -20.91 -1.79 -3.25
N ALA A 94 -21.66 -2.82 -2.80
CA ALA A 94 -21.63 -4.13 -3.43
C ALA A 94 -22.19 -4.08 -4.86
N LYS A 95 -23.32 -3.41 -5.06
CA LYS A 95 -24.02 -3.36 -6.37
C LYS A 95 -23.16 -2.73 -7.45
N GLU A 96 -22.45 -1.64 -7.13
CA GLU A 96 -21.58 -0.96 -8.08
C GLU A 96 -20.38 -1.83 -8.45
N LYS A 97 -19.74 -2.47 -7.45
CA LYS A 97 -18.57 -3.33 -7.68
C LYS A 97 -18.87 -4.57 -8.52
N VAL A 98 -19.94 -5.29 -8.22
CA VAL A 98 -20.27 -6.53 -8.95
C VAL A 98 -20.80 -6.28 -10.36
N ARG A 99 -21.25 -5.06 -10.65
CA ARG A 99 -21.70 -4.65 -11.99
C ARG A 99 -20.63 -3.96 -12.82
N GLY A 100 -19.42 -3.79 -12.29
CA GLY A 100 -18.36 -3.02 -12.96
C GLY A 100 -18.66 -1.52 -13.07
N LEU A 101 -19.52 -0.99 -12.20
CA LEU A 101 -19.90 0.44 -12.16
C LEU A 101 -19.08 1.23 -11.12
N ALA A 102 -18.27 0.55 -10.32
CA ALA A 102 -17.37 1.19 -9.37
C ALA A 102 -16.18 1.81 -10.11
N HIS A 103 -16.02 3.14 -10.00
CA HIS A 103 -14.89 3.85 -10.60
C HIS A 103 -13.68 3.89 -9.65
N TYR A 104 -12.61 3.25 -10.08
CA TYR A 104 -11.27 3.31 -9.49
C TYR A 104 -10.48 4.48 -10.08
N THR A 105 -9.31 4.80 -9.53
CA THR A 105 -8.55 5.97 -9.99
C THR A 105 -8.09 5.84 -11.44
N ASP A 106 -7.71 4.64 -11.88
CA ASP A 106 -7.26 4.40 -13.25
C ASP A 106 -8.40 4.55 -14.30
N ASP A 107 -9.65 4.32 -13.89
CA ASP A 107 -10.83 4.47 -14.76
C ASP A 107 -11.10 5.93 -15.12
N LEU A 108 -10.54 6.88 -14.37
CA LEU A 108 -10.77 8.30 -14.58
C LEU A 108 -10.16 8.77 -15.89
N LYS A 109 -10.95 9.53 -16.65
CA LYS A 109 -10.57 10.16 -17.90
C LYS A 109 -11.00 11.62 -17.85
N LEU A 110 -10.05 12.54 -17.94
CA LEU A 110 -10.29 13.98 -18.01
C LEU A 110 -9.97 14.50 -19.41
N ALA A 111 -10.61 15.60 -19.80
CA ALA A 111 -10.37 16.21 -21.10
C ALA A 111 -8.92 16.68 -21.24
N GLY A 112 -8.26 16.30 -22.33
CA GLY A 112 -6.86 16.69 -22.59
C GLY A 112 -5.83 16.06 -21.65
N MET A 113 -6.21 15.03 -20.89
CA MET A 113 -5.35 14.34 -19.92
C MET A 113 -4.11 13.73 -20.59
N LEU A 114 -2.96 13.93 -19.97
CA LEU A 114 -1.66 13.38 -20.38
C LEU A 114 -1.37 12.09 -19.61
N CYS A 115 -0.60 11.21 -20.24
CA CYS A 115 0.02 10.06 -19.59
C CYS A 115 1.33 10.50 -18.94
N GLY A 116 1.54 10.16 -17.68
CA GLY A 116 2.82 10.37 -17.01
C GLY A 116 3.46 9.07 -16.56
N MET A 117 4.79 9.07 -16.55
CA MET A 117 5.63 7.94 -16.15
C MET A 117 6.85 8.44 -15.37
N ILE A 118 7.44 7.56 -14.56
CA ILE A 118 8.55 7.88 -13.65
C ILE A 118 9.81 7.13 -14.10
N LEU A 119 10.91 7.86 -14.27
CA LEU A 119 12.24 7.27 -14.40
C LEU A 119 12.73 6.84 -13.03
N ARG A 120 13.13 5.58 -12.92
CA ARG A 120 13.61 4.98 -11.67
C ARG A 120 15.09 4.70 -11.71
N SER A 121 15.72 4.73 -10.55
CA SER A 121 17.13 4.42 -10.44
C SER A 121 17.42 2.94 -10.71
N PRO A 122 18.44 2.63 -11.52
CA PRO A 122 18.94 1.27 -11.65
C PRO A 122 19.95 0.89 -10.55
N PHE A 123 20.35 1.82 -9.68
CA PHE A 123 21.41 1.62 -8.69
C PHE A 123 20.87 1.46 -7.26
N ALA A 124 21.52 0.59 -6.48
CA ALA A 124 21.17 0.41 -5.06
C ALA A 124 21.62 1.60 -4.19
N HIS A 125 22.70 2.28 -4.55
CA HIS A 125 23.16 3.49 -3.89
C HIS A 125 24.05 4.28 -4.84
N ALA A 126 23.69 5.53 -5.13
CA ALA A 126 24.51 6.39 -5.98
C ALA A 126 24.24 7.87 -5.70
N ARG A 127 25.26 8.71 -5.92
CA ARG A 127 25.11 10.16 -6.00
C ARG A 127 24.65 10.54 -7.40
N ILE A 128 23.66 11.42 -7.49
CA ILE A 128 23.23 12.00 -8.77
C ILE A 128 24.16 13.18 -9.06
N LEU A 129 24.97 13.08 -10.11
CA LEU A 129 25.86 14.15 -10.54
C LEU A 129 25.12 15.15 -11.43
N LYS A 130 24.35 14.63 -12.38
CA LYS A 130 23.62 15.43 -13.36
C LYS A 130 22.44 14.64 -13.94
N ILE A 131 21.37 15.34 -14.27
CA ILE A 131 20.26 14.81 -15.08
C ILE A 131 20.12 15.70 -16.32
N ASP A 132 20.14 15.10 -17.51
CA ASP A 132 19.92 15.76 -18.80
C ASP A 132 18.66 15.19 -19.47
N ALA A 133 17.61 16.01 -19.52
CA ALA A 133 16.33 15.69 -20.17
C ALA A 133 16.16 16.39 -21.54
N SER A 134 17.22 17.00 -22.09
CA SER A 134 17.13 17.81 -23.31
C SER A 134 16.70 17.03 -24.55
N ARG A 135 17.04 15.74 -24.63
CA ARG A 135 16.61 14.84 -25.69
C ARG A 135 15.16 14.39 -25.49
N ALA A 136 14.80 14.00 -24.27
CA ALA A 136 13.45 13.62 -23.89
C ALA A 136 12.42 14.72 -24.20
N LEU A 137 12.76 15.99 -23.93
CA LEU A 137 11.89 17.15 -24.22
C LEU A 137 11.64 17.38 -25.72
N LYS A 138 12.45 16.80 -26.62
CA LYS A 138 12.29 16.93 -28.07
C LYS A 138 11.43 15.83 -28.69
N VAL A 139 11.09 14.78 -27.93
CA VAL A 139 10.24 13.69 -28.41
C VAL A 139 8.85 14.24 -28.73
N PRO A 140 8.32 14.01 -29.95
CA PRO A 140 6.96 14.41 -30.29
C PRO A 140 5.96 13.83 -29.29
N GLY A 141 5.09 14.68 -28.75
CA GLY A 141 4.07 14.27 -27.76
C GLY A 141 4.46 14.56 -26.31
N VAL A 142 5.75 14.68 -25.98
CA VAL A 142 6.20 15.09 -24.64
C VAL A 142 5.81 16.55 -24.37
N LYS A 143 5.26 16.79 -23.17
CA LYS A 143 4.80 18.11 -22.72
C LYS A 143 5.60 18.66 -21.55
N ALA A 144 6.12 17.79 -20.70
CA ALA A 144 6.99 18.20 -19.61
C ALA A 144 7.87 17.03 -19.14
N VAL A 145 9.05 17.40 -18.64
CA VAL A 145 9.88 16.54 -17.79
C VAL A 145 10.15 17.30 -16.49
N ILE A 146 10.11 16.60 -15.36
CA ILE A 146 10.46 17.12 -14.04
C ILE A 146 11.53 16.24 -13.40
N THR A 147 12.38 16.87 -12.59
CA THR A 147 13.46 16.22 -11.82
C THR A 147 13.46 16.75 -10.39
N GLY A 148 14.35 16.24 -9.53
CA GLY A 148 14.60 16.82 -8.21
C GLY A 148 14.89 18.34 -8.23
N ALA A 149 15.43 18.87 -9.35
CA ALA A 149 15.70 20.30 -9.52
C ALA A 149 14.44 21.17 -9.69
N ASP A 150 13.33 20.59 -10.14
CA ASP A 150 12.03 21.28 -10.27
C ASP A 150 11.25 21.31 -8.94
N THR A 151 11.78 20.69 -7.89
CA THR A 151 11.15 20.65 -6.56
C THR A 151 11.69 21.76 -5.65
N ILE A 152 10.96 22.05 -4.57
CA ILE A 152 11.45 22.96 -3.51
C ILE A 152 12.40 22.26 -2.53
N LYS A 153 12.79 21.00 -2.80
CA LYS A 153 13.74 20.20 -1.99
C LYS A 153 13.33 20.10 -0.53
N VAL A 154 12.04 19.85 -0.29
CA VAL A 154 11.48 19.59 1.04
C VAL A 154 11.23 18.10 1.20
N LYS A 155 11.73 17.54 2.31
CA LYS A 155 11.48 16.14 2.67
C LYS A 155 10.10 15.96 3.29
N TYR A 156 9.55 14.76 3.16
CA TYR A 156 8.30 14.35 3.79
C TYR A 156 8.44 12.99 4.50
N GLY A 157 7.43 12.64 5.29
CA GLY A 157 7.38 11.37 6.02
C GLY A 157 6.10 11.30 6.87
N VAL A 158 5.51 10.12 7.00
CA VAL A 158 4.21 9.93 7.68
C VAL A 158 4.24 10.37 9.15
N ILE A 159 5.38 10.16 9.83
CA ILE A 159 5.58 10.58 11.22
C ILE A 159 6.19 11.98 11.26
N SER A 160 5.51 12.92 10.61
CA SER A 160 5.99 14.28 10.31
C SER A 160 6.29 15.17 11.53
N ARG A 161 5.72 14.84 12.71
CA ARG A 161 5.99 15.56 13.96
C ARG A 161 7.42 15.36 14.49
N SER A 162 8.15 14.38 13.96
CA SER A 162 9.53 14.10 14.35
C SER A 162 10.44 14.27 13.13
N PRO A 163 11.21 15.37 13.03
CA PRO A 163 12.02 15.68 11.85
C PRO A 163 12.97 14.55 11.41
N LYS A 164 13.45 13.73 12.35
CA LYS A 164 14.31 12.57 12.07
C LYS A 164 13.63 11.41 11.34
N PHE A 165 12.30 11.40 11.21
CA PHE A 165 11.54 10.40 10.43
C PHE A 165 10.99 10.98 9.13
N VAL A 166 11.49 12.14 8.73
CA VAL A 166 11.13 12.87 7.51
C VAL A 166 12.37 12.86 6.62
N ASP A 167 12.57 11.75 5.91
CA ASP A 167 13.82 11.41 5.25
C ASP A 167 13.73 11.29 3.72
N GLU A 168 12.53 11.43 3.16
CA GLU A 168 12.24 11.18 1.74
C GLU A 168 11.99 12.47 0.95
N TYR A 169 12.54 12.56 -0.25
CA TYR A 169 12.10 13.55 -1.24
C TYR A 169 11.06 12.93 -2.19
N PRO A 170 10.13 13.72 -2.76
CA PRO A 170 9.20 13.18 -3.77
C PRO A 170 9.88 12.70 -5.06
N LEU A 171 11.02 13.29 -5.38
CA LEU A 171 11.96 12.88 -6.42
C LEU A 171 13.37 13.03 -5.84
N ALA A 172 14.26 12.09 -6.13
CA ALA A 172 15.65 12.09 -5.69
C ALA A 172 16.33 13.41 -6.09
N VAL A 173 17.03 14.01 -5.12
CA VAL A 173 17.71 15.31 -5.29
C VAL A 173 19.22 15.11 -5.38
N ASP A 174 19.80 14.45 -4.39
CA ASP A 174 21.25 14.29 -4.22
C ASP A 174 21.70 12.84 -4.44
N ARG A 175 20.90 11.88 -3.98
CA ARG A 175 21.24 10.45 -4.01
C ARG A 175 20.00 9.61 -4.23
N VAL A 176 20.23 8.46 -4.86
CA VAL A 176 19.33 7.32 -4.92
C VAL A 176 19.79 6.29 -3.90
N ARG A 177 18.85 5.64 -3.20
CA ARG A 177 19.15 4.76 -2.05
C ARG A 177 18.67 3.33 -2.21
N PHE A 178 18.02 3.00 -3.32
CA PHE A 178 17.65 1.64 -3.69
C PHE A 178 17.31 1.55 -5.18
N ILE A 179 17.36 0.33 -5.75
CA ILE A 179 16.91 0.09 -7.12
C ILE A 179 15.39 0.30 -7.18
N GLY A 180 14.95 1.30 -7.95
CA GLY A 180 13.55 1.73 -8.01
C GLY A 180 13.27 3.14 -7.48
N ASP A 181 14.26 3.79 -6.86
CA ASP A 181 14.14 5.16 -6.33
C ASP A 181 13.73 6.14 -7.44
N GLU A 182 12.86 7.11 -7.15
CA GLU A 182 12.27 7.98 -8.17
C GLU A 182 13.21 9.13 -8.56
N VAL A 183 13.57 9.26 -9.83
CA VAL A 183 14.63 10.19 -10.29
C VAL A 183 14.06 11.36 -11.09
N ALA A 184 13.17 11.05 -12.03
CA ALA A 184 12.53 12.03 -12.90
C ALA A 184 11.13 11.55 -13.29
N ALA A 185 10.29 12.44 -13.81
CA ALA A 185 9.00 12.05 -14.37
C ALA A 185 8.68 12.84 -15.63
N VAL A 186 7.94 12.20 -16.54
CA VAL A 186 7.53 12.73 -17.85
C VAL A 186 6.02 12.85 -17.90
N ALA A 187 5.50 13.84 -18.61
CA ALA A 187 4.12 13.87 -19.11
C ALA A 187 4.11 13.97 -20.64
N ALA A 188 3.37 13.08 -21.29
CA ALA A 188 3.23 13.01 -22.74
C ALA A 188 1.76 12.76 -23.15
N THR A 189 1.48 12.93 -24.44
CA THR A 189 0.14 12.73 -25.02
C THR A 189 -0.32 11.27 -25.03
N ASP A 190 0.63 10.35 -24.98
CA ASP A 190 0.42 8.92 -25.11
C ASP A 190 1.55 8.15 -24.42
N PRO A 191 1.36 6.85 -24.11
CA PRO A 191 2.34 6.04 -23.39
C PRO A 191 3.66 5.83 -24.16
N ASP A 192 3.61 5.71 -25.48
CA ASP A 192 4.79 5.41 -26.30
C ASP A 192 5.78 6.57 -26.28
N ALA A 193 5.28 7.81 -26.46
CA ALA A 193 6.09 9.01 -26.32
C ALA A 193 6.65 9.18 -24.88
N ALA A 194 5.90 8.78 -23.85
CA ALA A 194 6.39 8.81 -22.48
C ALA A 194 7.55 7.80 -22.26
N LEU A 195 7.42 6.58 -22.77
CA LEU A 195 8.46 5.55 -22.68
C LEU A 195 9.73 5.96 -23.44
N GLU A 196 9.59 6.42 -24.69
CA GLU A 196 10.72 6.91 -25.49
C GLU A 196 11.44 8.06 -24.77
N ALA A 197 10.67 8.96 -24.14
CA ALA A 197 11.24 10.06 -23.38
C ALA A 197 12.03 9.58 -22.16
N LEU A 198 11.56 8.57 -21.43
CA LEU A 198 12.30 8.00 -20.29
C LEU A 198 13.66 7.45 -20.73
N ASP A 199 13.71 6.71 -21.85
CA ASP A 199 14.94 6.14 -22.41
C ASP A 199 15.96 7.21 -22.84
N LEU A 200 15.48 8.43 -23.11
CA LEU A 200 16.29 9.57 -23.54
C LEU A 200 16.70 10.51 -22.42
N ILE A 201 16.24 10.30 -21.18
CA ILE A 201 16.75 11.02 -20.01
C ILE A 201 18.07 10.38 -19.61
N GLN A 202 19.15 11.15 -19.72
CA GLN A 202 20.45 10.71 -19.24
C GLN A 202 20.64 11.14 -17.79
N VAL A 203 21.04 10.19 -16.94
CA VAL A 203 21.39 10.47 -15.54
C VAL A 203 22.82 10.00 -15.30
N ASP A 204 23.69 10.94 -14.95
CA ASP A 204 25.06 10.66 -14.60
C ASP A 204 25.14 10.35 -13.10
N TYR A 205 25.58 9.13 -12.78
CA TYR A 205 25.69 8.62 -11.41
C TYR A 205 27.16 8.41 -11.01
N GLU A 206 27.43 8.63 -9.73
CA GLU A 206 28.60 8.10 -9.05
C GLU A 206 28.11 7.02 -8.08
N GLU A 207 28.38 5.75 -8.40
CA GLU A 207 27.97 4.62 -7.55
C GLU A 207 28.63 4.70 -6.17
N LEU A 208 27.85 4.39 -5.15
CA LEU A 208 28.28 4.38 -3.75
C LEU A 208 28.18 2.95 -3.19
N PRO A 209 29.01 2.59 -2.20
CA PRO A 209 28.86 1.33 -1.49
C PRO A 209 27.45 1.18 -0.91
N ALA A 210 26.87 -0.02 -1.03
CA ALA A 210 25.52 -0.34 -0.56
C ALA A 210 25.57 -1.50 0.45
N VAL A 211 24.57 -1.56 1.33
CA VAL A 211 24.42 -2.62 2.33
C VAL A 211 22.99 -3.13 2.35
N PHE A 212 22.81 -4.46 2.33
CA PHE A 212 21.50 -5.09 2.16
C PHE A 212 21.07 -5.93 3.36
N ASP A 213 22.00 -6.31 4.22
CA ASP A 213 21.72 -7.05 5.44
C ASP A 213 21.71 -6.11 6.66
N PRO A 214 20.71 -6.19 7.56
CA PRO A 214 20.66 -5.36 8.76
C PRO A 214 21.85 -5.55 9.72
N ASP A 215 22.38 -6.76 9.85
CA ASP A 215 23.51 -7.05 10.74
C ASP A 215 24.81 -6.50 10.15
N GLU A 216 24.98 -6.56 8.83
CA GLU A 216 26.06 -5.87 8.11
C GLU A 216 25.93 -4.35 8.23
N ALA A 217 24.71 -3.79 8.11
CA ALA A 217 24.46 -2.35 8.17
C ALA A 217 24.76 -1.72 9.55
N LEU A 218 24.82 -2.55 10.60
CA LEU A 218 25.18 -2.17 11.96
C LEU A 218 26.69 -2.18 12.22
N GLN A 219 27.51 -2.70 11.31
CA GLN A 219 28.96 -2.73 11.50
C GLN A 219 29.55 -1.31 11.47
N PRO A 220 30.62 -1.01 12.24
CA PRO A 220 31.21 0.32 12.32
C PRO A 220 31.70 0.90 10.98
N ASP A 221 32.07 0.04 10.03
CA ASP A 221 32.57 0.37 8.69
C ASP A 221 31.50 0.24 7.60
N ALA A 222 30.24 -0.05 7.98
CA ALA A 222 29.14 -0.17 7.04
C ALA A 222 28.89 1.13 6.27
N PRO A 223 28.48 1.06 4.99
CA PRO A 223 28.06 2.23 4.23
C PRO A 223 26.95 3.01 4.94
N GLN A 224 27.16 4.32 5.13
CA GLN A 224 26.17 5.21 5.75
C GLN A 224 25.12 5.63 4.71
N ILE A 225 23.84 5.30 4.95
CA ILE A 225 22.74 5.57 4.00
C ILE A 225 22.15 6.98 4.20
N HIS A 226 22.02 7.39 5.46
CA HIS A 226 21.45 8.67 5.85
C HIS A 226 22.33 9.37 6.88
N ASP A 227 22.81 10.58 6.57
CA ASP A 227 23.74 11.32 7.44
C ASP A 227 23.18 11.58 8.86
N HIS A 228 21.85 11.65 9.01
CA HIS A 228 21.18 11.92 10.28
C HIS A 228 21.00 10.69 11.18
N ALA A 229 21.38 9.49 10.72
CA ALA A 229 21.13 8.22 11.40
C ALA A 229 22.42 7.40 11.51
N PRO A 230 23.38 7.83 12.37
CA PRO A 230 24.66 7.15 12.53
C PRO A 230 24.47 5.67 12.88
N GLY A 231 25.28 4.80 12.27
CA GLY A 231 25.17 3.34 12.44
C GLY A 231 23.94 2.73 11.77
N ASN A 232 23.33 3.46 10.82
CA ASN A 232 22.13 3.08 10.08
C ASN A 232 20.90 2.76 10.95
N ILE A 233 20.88 3.16 12.23
CA ILE A 233 19.72 2.93 13.11
C ILE A 233 18.71 4.08 12.95
N SER A 234 17.61 3.80 12.25
CA SER A 234 16.51 4.76 12.04
C SER A 234 15.65 4.95 13.30
N ARG A 235 15.45 3.88 14.09
CA ARG A 235 14.66 3.93 15.33
C ARG A 235 15.15 2.92 16.34
N GLU A 236 15.32 3.38 17.56
CA GLU A 236 15.43 2.56 18.76
C GLU A 236 14.17 2.71 19.62
N PHE A 237 13.74 1.61 20.22
CA PHE A 237 12.62 1.61 21.14
C PHE A 237 12.79 0.54 22.22
N HIS A 238 12.74 0.97 23.48
CA HIS A 238 12.90 0.11 24.63
C HIS A 238 11.64 0.14 25.49
N LEU A 239 11.15 -1.03 25.88
CA LEU A 239 10.11 -1.18 26.89
C LEU A 239 10.66 -1.96 28.07
N LYS A 240 10.31 -1.50 29.28
CA LYS A 240 10.62 -2.20 30.52
C LYS A 240 9.39 -2.18 31.42
N GLN A 241 9.01 -3.35 31.92
CA GLN A 241 7.98 -3.56 32.92
C GLN A 241 8.47 -4.61 33.91
N GLY A 242 8.37 -4.33 35.21
CA GLY A 242 8.85 -5.25 36.24
C GLY A 242 10.35 -5.53 36.15
N ASP A 243 10.76 -6.72 36.60
CA ASP A 243 12.15 -7.18 36.64
C ASP A 243 12.27 -8.57 35.98
N VAL A 244 12.81 -8.57 34.76
CA VAL A 244 12.96 -9.80 33.97
C VAL A 244 13.95 -10.78 34.59
N GLU A 245 15.00 -10.31 35.28
CA GLU A 245 15.99 -11.18 35.89
C GLU A 245 15.37 -11.92 37.08
N LYS A 246 14.61 -11.21 37.92
CA LYS A 246 13.78 -11.83 38.96
C LYS A 246 12.80 -12.84 38.37
N GLY A 247 12.08 -12.48 37.31
CA GLY A 247 11.11 -13.39 36.70
C GLY A 247 11.75 -14.65 36.11
N PHE A 248 12.96 -14.57 35.56
CA PHE A 248 13.70 -15.75 35.11
C PHE A 248 14.18 -16.64 36.27
N LEU A 249 14.61 -16.05 37.40
CA LEU A 249 14.95 -16.81 38.61
C LEU A 249 13.74 -17.55 39.22
N GLU A 250 12.55 -16.96 39.11
CA GLU A 250 11.28 -17.55 39.57
C GLU A 250 10.65 -18.54 38.56
N SER A 251 11.28 -18.73 37.39
CA SER A 251 10.80 -19.65 36.37
C SER A 251 11.25 -21.07 36.64
N ASP A 252 10.36 -22.04 36.45
CA ASP A 252 10.72 -23.46 36.45
C ASP A 252 11.38 -23.89 35.13
N LEU A 253 11.04 -23.22 34.02
CA LEU A 253 11.62 -23.41 32.70
C LEU A 253 11.88 -22.06 32.05
N VAL A 254 13.08 -21.90 31.50
CA VAL A 254 13.45 -20.74 30.67
C VAL A 254 13.84 -21.25 29.29
N ARG A 255 13.20 -20.68 28.26
CA ARG A 255 13.45 -21.03 26.86
C ARG A 255 13.78 -19.78 26.06
N GLU A 256 14.80 -19.87 25.22
CA GLU A 256 15.18 -18.83 24.27
C GLU A 256 15.08 -19.40 22.85
N ASP A 257 14.41 -18.66 21.97
CA ASP A 257 14.24 -19.01 20.57
C ASP A 257 14.35 -17.74 19.71
N THR A 258 14.85 -17.89 18.48
CA THR A 258 14.91 -16.82 17.48
C THR A 258 13.93 -17.12 16.36
N PHE A 259 13.13 -16.12 16.02
CA PHE A 259 12.11 -16.18 14.97
C PHE A 259 12.40 -15.13 13.91
N THR A 260 12.20 -15.48 12.66
CA THR A 260 12.32 -14.56 11.54
C THR A 260 11.00 -14.47 10.79
N THR A 261 10.67 -13.28 10.29
CA THR A 261 9.60 -13.10 9.30
C THR A 261 10.16 -12.48 8.04
N GLN A 262 9.69 -12.94 6.89
CA GLN A 262 10.13 -12.48 5.58
C GLN A 262 9.51 -11.13 5.20
N SER A 263 10.13 -10.48 4.21
CA SER A 263 9.47 -9.38 3.49
C SER A 263 8.28 -9.90 2.69
N ALA A 264 7.25 -9.08 2.54
CA ALA A 264 6.09 -9.39 1.73
C ALA A 264 5.52 -8.12 1.08
N ILE A 265 5.16 -8.22 -0.19
CA ILE A 265 4.47 -7.17 -0.93
C ILE A 265 2.96 -7.37 -0.88
N HIS A 266 2.21 -6.28 -0.74
CA HIS A 266 0.76 -6.30 -0.60
C HIS A 266 0.07 -6.90 -1.82
N ALA A 267 0.57 -6.59 -3.02
CA ALA A 267 0.08 -7.04 -4.33
C ALA A 267 -1.46 -7.01 -4.44
N TYR A 268 -2.06 -5.88 -4.07
CA TYR A 268 -3.43 -5.53 -4.43
C TYR A 268 -3.61 -5.51 -5.96
N LEU A 269 -4.85 -5.76 -6.42
CA LEU A 269 -5.12 -5.91 -7.85
C LEU A 269 -5.01 -4.57 -8.60
N GLU A 270 -5.54 -3.49 -8.04
CA GLU A 270 -5.35 -2.14 -8.58
C GLU A 270 -3.96 -1.62 -8.14
N PRO A 271 -3.00 -1.39 -9.05
CA PRO A 271 -1.77 -0.68 -8.73
C PRO A 271 -2.05 0.71 -8.14
N HIS A 272 -1.03 1.42 -7.70
CA HIS A 272 -1.18 2.82 -7.39
C HIS A 272 -1.46 3.61 -8.66
N ALA A 273 -2.42 4.51 -8.57
CA ALA A 273 -2.77 5.42 -9.63
C ALA A 273 -3.11 6.79 -9.04
N ALA A 274 -2.74 7.85 -9.77
CA ALA A 274 -3.20 9.20 -9.50
C ALA A 274 -3.53 9.97 -10.77
N VAL A 275 -4.52 10.85 -10.65
CA VAL A 275 -4.90 11.85 -11.64
C VAL A 275 -4.90 13.21 -10.96
N ALA A 276 -4.06 14.12 -11.44
CA ALA A 276 -3.96 15.47 -10.92
C ALA A 276 -4.44 16.49 -11.95
N GLU A 277 -5.12 17.53 -11.49
CA GLU A 277 -5.48 18.71 -12.28
C GLU A 277 -5.37 19.99 -11.44
N TRP A 278 -5.08 21.11 -12.10
CA TRP A 278 -5.05 22.43 -11.48
C TRP A 278 -6.12 23.31 -12.11
N ASP A 279 -6.87 24.02 -11.27
CA ASP A 279 -7.77 25.05 -11.75
C ASP A 279 -7.02 26.37 -12.04
N THR A 280 -7.70 27.29 -12.72
CA THR A 280 -7.16 28.61 -13.06
C THR A 280 -6.89 29.50 -11.84
N SER A 281 -7.42 29.14 -10.66
CA SER A 281 -7.16 29.83 -9.39
C SER A 281 -5.93 29.29 -8.65
N GLY A 282 -5.27 28.27 -9.20
CA GLY A 282 -4.11 27.62 -8.60
C GLY A 282 -4.46 26.63 -7.49
N ARG A 283 -5.65 26.01 -7.52
CA ARG A 283 -6.00 24.88 -6.63
C ARG A 283 -5.74 23.55 -7.33
N LEU A 284 -5.13 22.62 -6.61
CA LEU A 284 -4.88 21.25 -7.03
C LEU A 284 -6.05 20.35 -6.62
N THR A 285 -6.59 19.59 -7.56
CA THR A 285 -7.39 18.39 -7.27
C THR A 285 -6.59 17.16 -7.65
N LEU A 286 -6.41 16.25 -6.69
CA LEU A 286 -5.77 14.96 -6.89
C LEU A 286 -6.77 13.84 -6.61
N HIS A 287 -7.05 13.01 -7.60
CA HIS A 287 -7.67 11.70 -7.40
C HIS A 287 -6.56 10.67 -7.23
N THR A 288 -6.52 9.93 -6.13
CA THR A 288 -5.48 8.92 -5.90
C THR A 288 -6.00 7.70 -5.17
N SER A 289 -5.46 6.53 -5.51
CA SER A 289 -5.73 5.27 -4.84
C SER A 289 -5.00 5.20 -3.49
N THR A 290 -5.56 5.84 -2.46
CA THR A 290 -4.95 5.96 -1.13
C THR A 290 -5.88 5.48 -0.01
N GLN A 291 -5.32 4.98 1.09
CA GLN A 291 -6.06 4.76 2.35
C GLN A 291 -6.04 6.00 3.25
N THR A 292 -5.22 7.00 2.92
CA THR A 292 -4.84 8.10 3.81
C THR A 292 -4.90 9.47 3.12
N PRO A 293 -6.07 9.92 2.62
CA PRO A 293 -6.17 11.14 1.80
C PRO A 293 -5.71 12.41 2.51
N TYR A 294 -5.89 12.51 3.83
CA TYR A 294 -5.43 13.67 4.61
C TYR A 294 -3.90 13.74 4.73
N TYR A 295 -3.22 12.61 4.90
CA TYR A 295 -1.76 12.59 4.89
C TYR A 295 -1.22 12.97 3.50
N VAL A 296 -1.84 12.46 2.43
CA VAL A 296 -1.50 12.86 1.05
C VAL A 296 -1.65 14.37 0.87
N GLN A 297 -2.78 14.94 1.29
CA GLN A 297 -3.03 16.39 1.19
C GLN A 297 -1.93 17.20 1.89
N GLN A 298 -1.60 16.84 3.12
CA GLN A 298 -0.58 17.55 3.92
C GLN A 298 0.82 17.44 3.29
N HIS A 299 1.21 16.25 2.84
CA HIS A 299 2.51 16.03 2.19
C HIS A 299 2.60 16.76 0.84
N LEU A 300 1.54 16.77 0.03
CA LEU A 300 1.52 17.52 -1.23
C LEU A 300 1.63 19.01 -0.99
N ALA A 301 0.83 19.57 -0.06
CA ALA A 301 0.90 20.98 0.28
C ALA A 301 2.31 21.38 0.73
N LEU A 302 2.91 20.56 1.62
CA LEU A 302 4.26 20.74 2.12
C LEU A 302 5.29 20.72 1.00
N THR A 303 5.27 19.71 0.14
CA THR A 303 6.31 19.48 -0.89
C THR A 303 6.12 20.30 -2.15
N LEU A 304 4.91 20.83 -2.41
CA LEU A 304 4.66 21.80 -3.48
C LEU A 304 4.85 23.25 -3.01
N GLY A 305 4.98 23.49 -1.70
CA GLY A 305 5.16 24.81 -1.11
C GLY A 305 3.90 25.68 -1.17
N ILE A 306 2.71 25.07 -1.03
CA ILE A 306 1.42 25.76 -1.10
C ILE A 306 0.60 25.52 0.17
N ASN A 307 -0.38 26.38 0.42
CA ASN A 307 -1.28 26.24 1.55
C ASN A 307 -2.14 24.96 1.38
N PRO A 308 -2.31 24.14 2.45
CA PRO A 308 -3.19 22.96 2.41
C PRO A 308 -4.62 23.23 1.90
N ASP A 309 -5.16 24.44 2.08
CA ASP A 309 -6.48 24.82 1.57
C ASP A 309 -6.55 24.87 0.03
N ARG A 310 -5.40 24.94 -0.66
CA ARG A 310 -5.26 24.86 -2.12
C ARG A 310 -5.15 23.42 -2.63
N VAL A 311 -5.14 22.41 -1.75
CA VAL A 311 -5.01 21.00 -2.14
C VAL A 311 -6.29 20.25 -1.76
N ARG A 312 -6.93 19.64 -2.76
CA ARG A 312 -8.05 18.72 -2.57
C ARG A 312 -7.63 17.32 -2.98
N VAL A 313 -7.75 16.37 -2.06
CA VAL A 313 -7.53 14.95 -2.35
C VAL A 313 -8.88 14.22 -2.37
N ILE A 314 -9.18 13.56 -3.48
CA ILE A 314 -10.36 12.73 -3.67
C ILE A 314 -9.88 11.28 -3.71
N LYS A 315 -10.54 10.43 -2.94
CA LYS A 315 -10.30 8.99 -2.90
C LYS A 315 -11.47 8.27 -3.57
N PRO A 316 -11.31 7.79 -4.83
CA PRO A 316 -12.29 6.92 -5.50
C PRO A 316 -12.42 5.55 -4.79
N TYR A 317 -13.05 4.58 -5.46
CA TYR A 317 -12.92 3.19 -5.03
C TYR A 317 -11.43 2.78 -5.03
N VAL A 318 -11.05 1.93 -4.07
CA VAL A 318 -9.67 1.44 -3.90
C VAL A 318 -9.66 -0.08 -4.05
N GLY A 319 -8.91 -0.59 -5.01
CA GLY A 319 -8.82 -2.01 -5.39
C GLY A 319 -7.90 -2.84 -4.49
N GLY A 320 -7.99 -2.60 -3.19
CA GLY A 320 -7.12 -3.18 -2.16
C GLY A 320 -5.96 -2.26 -1.77
N GLY A 321 -5.50 -2.38 -0.53
CA GLY A 321 -4.40 -1.56 0.00
C GLY A 321 -3.56 -2.33 1.02
N PHE A 322 -4.19 -3.04 1.95
CA PHE A 322 -3.53 -3.93 2.92
C PHE A 322 -2.42 -3.28 3.75
N GLY A 323 -2.39 -1.94 3.84
CA GLY A 323 -1.30 -1.18 4.47
C GLY A 323 -0.38 -0.48 3.47
N GLY A 324 -0.23 -1.00 2.25
CA GLY A 324 0.69 -0.48 1.23
C GLY A 324 0.26 0.86 0.64
N LYS A 325 -1.05 1.16 0.68
CA LYS A 325 -1.64 2.46 0.29
C LYS A 325 -1.86 3.40 1.49
N SER A 326 -1.29 3.11 2.65
CA SER A 326 -1.46 3.88 3.89
C SER A 326 -0.27 4.76 4.25
N ASP A 327 0.78 4.77 3.42
CA ASP A 327 2.05 5.44 3.72
C ASP A 327 2.07 6.94 3.39
N GLY A 328 0.90 7.59 3.48
CA GLY A 328 0.75 8.97 3.07
C GLY A 328 0.84 9.13 1.54
N MET A 329 1.76 9.98 1.10
CA MET A 329 1.93 10.40 -0.30
C MET A 329 2.92 9.47 -0.99
N ALA A 330 2.53 8.93 -2.15
CA ALA A 330 3.44 8.21 -3.04
C ALA A 330 4.07 9.19 -4.05
N ALA A 331 5.24 8.86 -4.59
CA ALA A 331 5.94 9.73 -5.55
C ALA A 331 5.08 10.08 -6.78
N LEU A 332 4.25 9.15 -7.26
CA LEU A 332 3.28 9.39 -8.34
C LEU A 332 2.27 10.51 -8.05
N ASP A 333 1.87 10.71 -6.79
CA ASP A 333 0.91 11.75 -6.41
C ASP A 333 1.54 13.13 -6.65
N PHE A 334 2.78 13.29 -6.20
CA PHE A 334 3.57 14.51 -6.39
C PHE A 334 3.92 14.73 -7.86
N CYS A 335 4.37 13.67 -8.56
CA CYS A 335 4.76 13.76 -9.96
C CYS A 335 3.58 14.17 -10.84
N ALA A 336 2.41 13.53 -10.66
CA ALA A 336 1.19 13.91 -11.37
C ALA A 336 0.82 15.37 -11.08
N ALA A 337 0.84 15.78 -9.81
CA ALA A 337 0.54 17.15 -9.42
C ALA A 337 1.50 18.18 -10.05
N LEU A 338 2.80 17.96 -9.98
CA LEU A 338 3.78 18.91 -10.49
C LEU A 338 3.78 18.96 -12.03
N LEU A 339 3.64 17.82 -12.71
CA LEU A 339 3.51 17.76 -14.17
C LEU A 339 2.22 18.44 -14.64
N ALA A 340 1.09 18.24 -13.94
CA ALA A 340 -0.16 18.90 -14.27
C ALA A 340 -0.04 20.43 -14.13
N ARG A 341 0.66 20.90 -13.10
CA ARG A 341 0.96 22.33 -12.91
C ARG A 341 1.80 22.89 -14.06
N LYS A 342 2.85 22.15 -14.46
CA LYS A 342 3.81 22.58 -15.49
C LYS A 342 3.20 22.59 -16.90
N THR A 343 2.28 21.67 -17.17
CA THR A 343 1.66 21.52 -18.49
C THR A 343 0.33 22.27 -18.64
N GLY A 344 -0.30 22.66 -17.52
CA GLY A 344 -1.65 23.22 -17.52
C GLY A 344 -2.73 22.22 -17.96
N LYS A 345 -2.41 20.91 -17.93
CA LYS A 345 -3.31 19.82 -18.34
C LYS A 345 -3.41 18.77 -17.24
N PRO A 346 -4.52 18.03 -17.14
CA PRO A 346 -4.57 16.90 -16.23
C PRO A 346 -3.50 15.87 -16.55
N VAL A 347 -2.90 15.23 -15.54
CA VAL A 347 -1.87 14.19 -15.72
C VAL A 347 -2.28 12.96 -14.93
N LYS A 348 -2.27 11.80 -15.60
CA LYS A 348 -2.47 10.50 -14.99
C LYS A 348 -1.17 9.70 -14.94
N ILE A 349 -0.80 9.21 -13.75
CA ILE A 349 0.29 8.26 -13.56
C ILE A 349 -0.29 6.99 -12.94
N VAL A 350 0.07 5.85 -13.50
CA VAL A 350 -0.31 4.52 -13.00
C VAL A 350 0.95 3.69 -12.92
N TYR A 351 1.21 3.10 -11.76
CA TYR A 351 2.33 2.17 -11.63
C TYR A 351 2.04 0.91 -12.43
N SER A 352 3.05 0.45 -13.16
CA SER A 352 3.06 -0.91 -13.65
C SER A 352 3.11 -1.91 -12.49
N ARG A 353 2.80 -3.18 -12.77
CA ARG A 353 2.94 -4.23 -11.76
C ARG A 353 4.38 -4.33 -11.25
N ASP A 354 5.37 -4.17 -12.12
CA ASP A 354 6.78 -4.26 -11.76
C ASP A 354 7.20 -3.11 -10.85
N GLU A 355 6.68 -1.90 -11.08
CA GLU A 355 6.88 -0.76 -10.18
C GLU A 355 6.25 -1.01 -8.81
N GLU A 356 5.10 -1.67 -8.73
CA GLU A 356 4.54 -2.10 -7.44
C GLU A 356 5.47 -3.06 -6.69
N PHE A 357 6.14 -3.97 -7.39
CA PHE A 357 7.06 -4.91 -6.75
C PHE A 357 8.41 -4.30 -6.39
N THR A 358 8.85 -3.27 -7.10
CA THR A 358 10.19 -2.70 -6.93
C THR A 358 10.19 -1.43 -6.09
N ALA A 359 9.18 -0.56 -6.21
CA ALA A 359 9.17 0.76 -5.58
C ALA A 359 8.11 0.94 -4.48
N ALA A 360 7.01 0.20 -4.51
CA ALA A 360 6.01 0.32 -3.45
C ALA A 360 6.53 -0.24 -2.11
N ARG A 361 5.88 0.21 -1.03
CA ARG A 361 6.23 -0.22 0.33
C ARG A 361 5.93 -1.69 0.54
N ARG A 362 6.73 -2.34 1.36
CA ARG A 362 6.59 -3.76 1.74
C ARG A 362 6.61 -3.96 3.24
N LYS A 363 6.25 -5.16 3.70
CA LYS A 363 6.41 -5.55 5.11
C LYS A 363 7.88 -5.59 5.49
N HIS A 364 8.22 -5.08 6.68
CA HIS A 364 9.53 -5.26 7.33
C HIS A 364 9.81 -6.75 7.55
N PRO A 365 10.93 -7.29 7.03
CA PRO A 365 11.57 -8.44 7.63
C PRO A 365 11.92 -8.15 9.09
N VAL A 366 11.68 -9.11 9.97
CA VAL A 366 12.00 -8.95 11.40
C VAL A 366 12.64 -10.21 11.92
N THR A 367 13.78 -10.05 12.60
CA THR A 367 14.42 -11.09 13.42
C THR A 367 14.15 -10.76 14.88
N ILE A 368 13.50 -11.67 15.61
CA ILE A 368 13.13 -11.52 17.01
C ILE A 368 13.75 -12.65 17.81
N THR A 369 14.65 -12.34 18.72
CA THR A 369 15.12 -13.29 19.74
C THR A 369 14.29 -13.08 21.00
N MET A 370 13.64 -14.15 21.46
CA MET A 370 12.70 -14.10 22.58
C MET A 370 13.08 -15.15 23.63
N LYS A 371 13.35 -14.67 24.84
CA LYS A 371 13.57 -15.48 26.04
C LYS A 371 12.33 -15.42 26.93
N THR A 372 11.70 -16.55 27.18
CA THR A 372 10.48 -16.67 27.98
C THR A 372 10.70 -17.57 29.19
N GLY A 373 10.28 -17.10 30.36
CA GLY A 373 10.26 -17.83 31.62
C GLY A 373 8.85 -18.30 31.96
N VAL A 374 8.71 -19.57 32.34
CA VAL A 374 7.43 -20.25 32.58
C VAL A 374 7.50 -21.09 33.86
N LYS A 375 6.41 -21.15 34.62
CA LYS A 375 6.24 -22.07 35.76
C LYS A 375 5.74 -23.44 35.32
N LYS A 376 5.86 -24.46 36.17
CA LYS A 376 5.33 -25.82 35.92
C LYS A 376 3.83 -25.86 35.62
N ASP A 377 3.06 -24.88 36.14
CA ASP A 377 1.62 -24.75 35.90
C ASP A 377 1.28 -24.05 34.56
N GLY A 378 2.29 -23.65 33.78
CA GLY A 378 2.14 -22.95 32.51
C GLY A 378 2.08 -21.42 32.62
N THR A 379 2.18 -20.83 33.82
CA THR A 379 2.17 -19.38 34.01
C THR A 379 3.41 -18.73 33.39
N LEU A 380 3.22 -17.74 32.52
CA LEU A 380 4.31 -16.90 32.00
C LEU A 380 4.73 -15.86 33.06
N VAL A 381 6.00 -15.85 33.44
CA VAL A 381 6.50 -14.98 34.51
C VAL A 381 7.48 -13.92 34.03
N ALA A 382 8.24 -14.19 32.98
CA ALA A 382 9.17 -13.25 32.38
C ALA A 382 9.22 -13.40 30.86
N ARG A 383 9.43 -12.28 30.18
CA ARG A 383 9.79 -12.27 28.77
C ARG A 383 10.80 -11.17 28.47
N GLN A 384 11.84 -11.51 27.74
CA GLN A 384 12.78 -10.56 27.15
C GLN A 384 12.82 -10.77 25.65
N CYS A 385 12.63 -9.70 24.89
CA CYS A 385 12.63 -9.71 23.44
C CYS A 385 13.66 -8.72 22.90
N LYS A 386 14.50 -9.15 21.97
CA LYS A 386 15.35 -8.28 21.15
C LYS A 386 14.92 -8.42 19.69
N ALA A 387 14.62 -7.32 19.02
CA ALA A 387 14.14 -7.34 17.64
C ALA A 387 14.96 -6.42 16.75
N PHE A 388 15.34 -6.93 15.58
CA PHE A 388 15.92 -6.16 14.48
C PHE A 388 14.94 -6.15 13.32
N LEU A 389 14.56 -4.95 12.88
CA LEU A 389 13.65 -4.73 11.76
C LEU A 389 14.45 -4.15 10.61
N ASP A 390 14.34 -4.78 9.45
CA ASP A 390 14.88 -4.22 8.23
C ASP A 390 13.92 -3.17 7.67
N GLY A 391 14.38 -1.92 7.63
CA GLY A 391 13.62 -0.77 7.20
C GLY A 391 13.61 -0.52 5.70
N GLY A 392 14.59 -1.06 4.96
CA GLY A 392 14.91 -0.55 3.63
C GLY A 392 15.41 0.90 3.67
N ALA A 393 15.36 1.57 2.52
CA ALA A 393 16.04 2.84 2.29
C ALA A 393 15.46 4.06 3.01
N TYR A 394 14.18 4.03 3.41
CA TYR A 394 13.48 5.19 3.97
C TYR A 394 12.57 4.83 5.16
N CYS A 395 12.25 5.79 6.04
CA CYS A 395 11.58 5.57 7.32
C CYS A 395 10.16 5.04 7.18
N SER A 396 9.34 5.68 6.33
CA SER A 396 7.92 5.31 6.18
C SER A 396 7.23 5.21 7.56
N LEU A 397 6.30 4.28 7.75
CA LEU A 397 5.68 3.90 9.02
C LEU A 397 6.56 3.02 9.91
N GLY A 398 7.79 2.73 9.51
CA GLY A 398 8.70 1.84 10.23
C GLY A 398 8.97 2.19 11.70
N PRO A 399 9.11 3.48 12.09
CA PRO A 399 9.26 3.82 13.50
C PRO A 399 8.04 3.44 14.36
N LEU A 400 6.83 3.45 13.79
CA LEU A 400 5.62 2.94 14.46
C LEU A 400 5.66 1.42 14.52
N THR A 401 6.02 0.73 13.43
CA THR A 401 6.15 -0.74 13.41
C THR A 401 7.10 -1.24 14.50
N THR A 402 8.23 -0.53 14.71
CA THR A 402 9.23 -0.86 15.75
C THR A 402 8.62 -0.86 17.15
N VAL A 403 7.70 0.07 17.42
CA VAL A 403 6.96 0.15 18.68
C VAL A 403 5.94 -1.00 18.79
N LEU A 404 5.18 -1.25 17.72
CA LEU A 404 4.12 -2.27 17.73
C LEU A 404 4.67 -3.69 17.90
N VAL A 405 5.82 -4.00 17.30
CA VAL A 405 6.50 -5.31 17.49
C VAL A 405 6.74 -5.60 18.97
N GLY A 406 7.14 -4.60 19.75
CA GLY A 406 7.36 -4.73 21.19
C GLY A 406 6.07 -4.73 22.01
N THR A 407 5.15 -3.82 21.72
CA THR A 407 3.90 -3.69 22.50
C THR A 407 2.98 -4.89 22.33
N PHE A 408 2.94 -5.53 21.15
CA PHE A 408 2.02 -6.64 20.91
C PHE A 408 2.46 -7.97 21.54
N GLN A 409 3.69 -8.07 22.05
CA GLN A 409 4.19 -9.30 22.72
C GLN A 409 3.48 -9.60 24.04
N THR A 410 2.90 -8.57 24.69
CA THR A 410 2.24 -8.69 26.00
C THR A 410 0.71 -8.64 25.91
N LEU A 411 0.14 -8.33 24.74
CA LEU A 411 -1.32 -8.24 24.57
C LEU A 411 -2.08 -9.55 24.84
N PRO A 412 -1.65 -10.73 24.34
CA PRO A 412 -2.43 -11.96 24.51
C PRO A 412 -2.28 -12.61 25.89
N TYR A 413 -1.24 -12.27 26.66
CA TYR A 413 -0.90 -12.98 27.90
C TYR A 413 -0.51 -12.03 29.03
N ARG A 414 -0.83 -12.41 30.27
CA ARG A 414 -0.31 -11.72 31.45
C ARG A 414 1.15 -12.08 31.64
N ILE A 415 2.04 -11.10 31.46
CA ILE A 415 3.49 -11.26 31.65
C ILE A 415 3.94 -10.15 32.59
N PRO A 416 4.18 -10.43 33.88
CA PRO A 416 4.44 -9.38 34.86
C PRO A 416 5.80 -8.70 34.64
N ASN A 417 6.80 -9.45 34.17
CA ASN A 417 8.15 -8.96 33.92
C ASN A 417 8.47 -9.00 32.41
N TYR A 418 8.63 -7.84 31.79
CA TYR A 418 8.84 -7.71 30.36
C TYR A 418 9.96 -6.73 30.03
N ARG A 419 10.85 -7.11 29.11
CA ARG A 419 11.85 -6.24 28.49
C ARG A 419 11.79 -6.38 26.98
N TYR A 420 11.81 -5.26 26.27
CA TYR A 420 11.92 -5.21 24.82
C TYR A 420 13.01 -4.22 24.41
N ASP A 421 13.85 -4.65 23.48
CA ASP A 421 14.85 -3.82 22.81
C ASP A 421 14.67 -3.97 21.29
N GLY A 422 14.10 -2.94 20.66
CA GLY A 422 13.79 -2.92 19.23
C GLY A 422 14.64 -1.93 18.45
N TYR A 423 15.24 -2.39 17.35
CA TYR A 423 16.09 -1.60 16.48
C TYR A 423 15.59 -1.70 15.04
N ARG A 424 15.37 -0.56 14.38
CA ARG A 424 15.04 -0.52 12.95
C ARG A 424 16.22 0.03 12.16
N ILE A 425 16.70 -0.77 11.23
CA ILE A 425 17.94 -0.52 10.50
C ILE A 425 17.63 -0.09 9.07
N TYR A 426 18.31 0.94 8.58
CA TYR A 426 18.31 1.29 7.17
C TYR A 426 19.15 0.28 6.38
N THR A 427 18.66 -0.10 5.20
CA THR A 427 19.38 -0.89 4.21
C THR A 427 19.11 -0.31 2.82
N ASN A 428 19.88 -0.67 1.80
CA ASN A 428 19.64 -0.25 0.41
C ASN A 428 18.59 -1.10 -0.31
N LYS A 429 17.74 -1.81 0.45
CA LYS A 429 16.55 -2.50 -0.08
C LYS A 429 15.38 -1.53 -0.18
N PRO A 430 14.34 -1.84 -1.00
CA PRO A 430 13.20 -0.98 -1.11
C PRO A 430 12.51 -0.75 0.26
N PRO A 431 12.00 0.46 0.50
CA PRO A 431 11.52 0.88 1.81
C PRO A 431 10.33 0.03 2.30
N CYS A 432 10.33 -0.23 3.60
CA CYS A 432 9.29 -1.00 4.27
C CYS A 432 8.29 -0.09 4.99
N GLY A 433 7.01 -0.43 4.91
CA GLY A 433 5.87 0.28 5.51
C GLY A 433 4.90 -0.65 6.23
N ALA A 434 3.64 -0.24 6.36
CA ALA A 434 2.64 -1.01 7.11
C ALA A 434 2.24 -2.33 6.43
N MET A 435 2.29 -3.44 7.18
CA MET A 435 1.62 -4.72 6.89
C MET A 435 1.44 -5.56 8.15
#